data_AF-A0A3B0XFI4-F1
#
_entry.id   AF-A0A3B0XFI4-F1
#
_cell.length_a   1.000
_cell.length_b   1.000
_cell.length_c   1.000
_cell.angle_alpha   90.00
_cell.angle_beta   90.00
_cell.angle_gamma   90.00
#
_symmetry.space_group_name_H-M   'P 1'
#
loop_
_entity.id
_entity.type
_entity.pdbx_description
1 polymer ?
#
loop_
_entity_poly.entity_id
_entity_poly.type
_entity_poly.pdbx_seq_one_letter_code
_entity_poly.pdbx_strand_id
1 'polypeptide(L)'
;MNFKSTWHFIMCSLLLILTACSDSDNEQGLVDLFDAASLDITAINFPAGSTENTISINTFFDYTLEGLKSNGVDVIPITTNTTWSLSAGAISTIDQNGRLSAGATAENITITAQVGTLVASTPVRISSAKFNRVTQLNATPVSVNMCQTQQIKPIGEYIEDDGITIETPARAVDSSIINTITWIIRNAEDNSPSQRALVVTTNNITELQALETGDVIIQAQALSLINSGTVVVTSDDFNQTLDHNLNSIKVCLESDTDLATCTLANTDLPQNNVISLIAVGNYQAGDGSSFNRNITAYSKWGSDNTSNASIALSADRQQLDVTGNLPNTTVNISTACGNIEQTVSDNDLSNGVVLGEAITCATGNTNCLFANNAINIVNNTLTGLSVTANGTDLIDSTALVLTTQPNQIAFVVTANFSNNTSQDITIDPGINYNNQDTTVLTEVANSPGEYTVVAAGNAEVQIIFQSQVFTARITVPN
;
A
#
# COMPACT_ATOMS: atom_id res chain seq x y z
N MET A 1 -28.92 32.84 -70.64
CA MET A 1 -27.70 32.76 -69.79
C MET A 1 -28.11 32.24 -68.43
N ASN A 2 -27.57 31.08 -68.03
CA ASN A 2 -28.04 30.28 -66.90
C ASN A 2 -27.43 30.74 -65.56
N PHE A 3 -28.14 31.61 -64.83
CA PHE A 3 -27.72 32.15 -63.52
C PHE A 3 -27.44 31.06 -62.46
N LYS A 4 -28.02 29.86 -62.60
CA LYS A 4 -27.78 28.72 -61.70
C LYS A 4 -26.38 28.10 -61.83
N SER A 5 -25.79 28.13 -63.03
CA SER A 5 -24.45 27.57 -63.27
C SER A 5 -23.35 28.43 -62.64
N THR A 6 -23.51 29.75 -62.68
CA THR A 6 -22.53 30.69 -62.14
C THR A 6 -22.55 30.67 -60.61
N TRP A 7 -23.72 30.50 -59.99
CA TRP A 7 -23.83 30.41 -58.53
C TRP A 7 -23.22 29.12 -57.97
N HIS A 8 -23.38 27.99 -58.66
CA HIS A 8 -22.70 26.73 -58.30
C HIS A 8 -21.18 26.84 -58.45
N PHE A 9 -20.70 27.49 -59.51
CA PHE A 9 -19.26 27.69 -59.69
C PHE A 9 -18.67 28.63 -58.63
N ILE A 10 -19.38 29.71 -58.27
CA ILE A 10 -18.94 30.62 -57.20
C ILE A 10 -18.96 29.94 -55.83
N MET A 11 -19.97 29.11 -55.51
CA MET A 11 -20.02 28.35 -54.24
C MET A 11 -18.95 27.25 -54.18
N CYS A 12 -18.72 26.50 -55.26
CA CYS A 12 -17.64 25.51 -55.31
C CYS A 12 -16.26 26.18 -55.23
N SER A 13 -16.07 27.33 -55.88
CA SER A 13 -14.83 28.11 -55.76
C SER A 13 -14.64 28.68 -54.34
N LEU A 14 -15.70 29.10 -53.65
CA LEU A 14 -15.62 29.56 -52.25
C LEU A 14 -15.26 28.43 -51.28
N LEU A 15 -15.79 27.22 -51.49
CA LEU A 15 -15.43 26.02 -50.72
C LEU A 15 -13.98 25.60 -50.99
N LEU A 16 -13.50 25.71 -52.23
CA LEU A 16 -12.10 25.42 -52.58
C LEU A 16 -11.13 26.50 -52.06
N ILE A 17 -11.54 27.76 -51.94
CA ILE A 17 -10.74 28.83 -51.33
C ILE A 17 -10.67 28.68 -49.81
N LEU A 18 -11.73 28.18 -49.14
CA LEU A 18 -11.70 27.87 -47.72
C LEU A 18 -10.76 26.69 -47.39
N THR A 19 -10.64 25.70 -48.29
CA THR A 19 -9.65 24.61 -48.16
C THR A 19 -8.23 25.00 -48.62
N ALA A 20 -8.08 26.11 -49.37
CA ALA A 20 -6.78 26.58 -49.87
C ALA A 20 -6.11 27.63 -48.97
N CYS A 21 -6.78 28.07 -47.90
CA CYS A 21 -6.22 28.92 -46.84
C CYS A 21 -6.09 28.20 -45.48
N SER A 22 -6.40 26.90 -45.44
CA SER A 22 -6.04 25.98 -44.36
C SER A 22 -4.59 25.59 -44.60
N ASP A 23 -3.68 26.48 -44.20
CA ASP A 23 -2.26 26.14 -44.12
C ASP A 23 -2.13 25.28 -42.87
N SER A 24 -1.96 23.97 -43.08
CA SER A 24 -1.85 22.98 -42.00
C SER A 24 -0.82 23.36 -40.95
N ASP A 25 0.23 24.09 -41.36
CA ASP A 25 1.29 24.53 -40.47
C ASP A 25 0.83 25.69 -39.56
N ASN A 26 -0.03 26.58 -40.06
CA ASN A 26 -0.63 27.66 -39.27
C ASN A 26 -1.76 27.15 -38.36
N GLU A 27 -2.52 26.14 -38.80
CA GLU A 27 -3.52 25.48 -37.95
C GLU A 27 -2.85 24.70 -36.81
N GLN A 28 -1.76 23.98 -37.12
CA GLN A 28 -0.96 23.30 -36.09
C GLN A 28 -0.34 24.30 -35.12
N GLY A 29 0.18 25.43 -35.60
CA GLY A 29 0.71 26.48 -34.73
C GLY A 29 -0.32 27.07 -33.75
N LEU A 30 -1.60 27.10 -34.12
CA LEU A 30 -2.68 27.54 -33.21
C LEU A 30 -3.05 26.47 -32.19
N VAL A 31 -3.05 25.19 -32.59
CA VAL A 31 -3.25 24.05 -31.67
C VAL A 31 -2.10 24.00 -30.65
N ASP A 32 -0.87 24.13 -31.11
CA ASP A 32 0.33 24.13 -30.27
C ASP A 32 0.33 25.29 -29.26
N LEU A 33 -0.13 26.48 -29.69
CA LEU A 33 -0.28 27.62 -28.78
C LEU A 33 -1.39 27.37 -27.75
N PHE A 34 -2.48 26.72 -28.15
CA PHE A 34 -3.58 26.38 -27.27
C PHE A 34 -3.17 25.33 -26.22
N ASP A 35 -2.40 24.32 -26.59
CA ASP A 35 -1.94 23.28 -25.66
C ASP A 35 -1.08 23.87 -24.53
N ALA A 36 -0.10 24.72 -24.87
CA ALA A 36 0.72 25.39 -23.86
C ALA A 36 -0.10 26.39 -23.01
N ALA A 37 -1.01 27.15 -23.64
CA ALA A 37 -1.87 28.10 -22.93
C ALA A 37 -2.90 27.40 -22.02
N SER A 38 -3.39 26.23 -22.41
CA SER A 38 -4.36 25.45 -21.62
C SER A 38 -3.77 24.95 -20.29
N LEU A 39 -2.46 24.75 -20.25
CA LEU A 39 -1.70 24.36 -19.07
C LEU A 39 -1.15 25.56 -18.27
N ASP A 40 -1.29 26.78 -18.79
CA ASP A 40 -0.74 28.03 -18.21
C ASP A 40 0.79 27.97 -18.01
N ILE A 41 1.52 27.39 -18.97
CA ILE A 41 2.98 27.20 -18.89
C ILE A 41 3.76 28.10 -19.86
N THR A 42 4.98 28.48 -19.46
CA THR A 42 5.89 29.34 -20.24
C THR A 42 7.21 28.68 -20.59
N ALA A 43 7.57 27.58 -19.91
CA ALA A 43 8.73 26.76 -20.22
C ALA A 43 8.45 25.31 -19.82
N ILE A 44 9.15 24.38 -20.45
CA ILE A 44 9.19 22.97 -20.04
C ILE A 44 10.62 22.55 -19.74
N ASN A 45 10.79 21.62 -18.81
CA ASN A 45 12.10 21.07 -18.47
C ASN A 45 11.97 19.62 -18.00
N PHE A 46 13.09 18.91 -17.99
CA PHE A 46 13.20 17.63 -17.30
C PHE A 46 13.48 17.87 -15.81
N PRO A 47 12.63 17.38 -14.89
CA PRO A 47 12.84 17.56 -13.46
C PRO A 47 14.15 16.94 -12.98
N ALA A 48 14.83 17.62 -12.05
CA ALA A 48 16.01 17.07 -11.39
C ALA A 48 15.68 15.74 -10.69
N GLY A 49 16.51 14.71 -10.93
CA GLY A 49 16.30 13.36 -10.37
C GLY A 49 15.38 12.45 -11.19
N SER A 50 14.73 12.97 -12.24
CA SER A 50 13.94 12.18 -13.21
C SER A 50 14.64 12.01 -14.56
N THR A 51 15.93 12.34 -14.61
CA THR A 51 16.78 12.15 -15.78
C THR A 51 17.89 11.15 -15.48
N GLU A 52 18.18 10.33 -16.47
CA GLU A 52 19.38 9.51 -16.50
C GLU A 52 20.12 9.77 -17.81
N ASN A 53 21.39 10.16 -17.70
CA ASN A 53 22.20 10.53 -18.87
C ASN A 53 22.89 9.31 -19.50
N THR A 54 22.93 8.18 -18.79
CA THR A 54 23.54 6.94 -19.28
C THR A 54 22.66 5.75 -18.92
N ILE A 55 22.19 5.01 -19.91
CA ILE A 55 21.26 3.88 -19.74
C ILE A 55 21.89 2.63 -20.33
N SER A 56 21.75 1.49 -19.66
CA SER A 56 22.26 0.21 -20.18
C SER A 56 21.46 -0.27 -21.40
N ILE A 57 22.14 -0.92 -22.35
CA ILE A 57 21.50 -1.64 -23.45
C ILE A 57 20.43 -2.62 -22.94
N ASN A 58 19.36 -2.81 -23.72
CA ASN A 58 18.24 -3.71 -23.41
C ASN A 58 17.52 -3.42 -22.08
N THR A 59 17.58 -2.18 -21.59
CA THR A 59 16.81 -1.73 -20.43
C THR A 59 15.79 -0.66 -20.83
N PHE A 60 15.03 -0.15 -19.86
CA PHE A 60 14.10 0.95 -20.08
C PHE A 60 14.23 1.99 -18.97
N PHE A 61 13.86 3.22 -19.27
CA PHE A 61 13.79 4.33 -18.33
C PHE A 61 12.59 5.22 -18.67
N ASP A 62 11.86 5.65 -17.65
CA ASP A 62 10.67 6.49 -17.80
C ASP A 62 11.06 7.96 -17.52
N TYR A 63 11.06 8.79 -18.57
CA TYR A 63 11.29 10.23 -18.43
C TYR A 63 9.99 10.95 -18.08
N THR A 64 10.11 11.95 -17.21
CA THR A 64 9.00 12.85 -16.87
C THR A 64 9.33 14.27 -17.30
N LEU A 65 8.29 15.10 -17.42
CA LEU A 65 8.40 16.48 -17.85
C LEU A 65 7.64 17.38 -16.88
N GLU A 66 8.17 18.56 -16.62
CA GLU A 66 7.53 19.60 -15.83
C GLU A 66 7.41 20.91 -16.60
N GLY A 67 6.38 21.68 -16.28
CA GLY A 67 6.10 22.99 -16.88
C GLY A 67 6.15 24.11 -15.85
N LEU A 68 6.88 25.18 -16.16
CA LEU A 68 6.92 26.41 -15.36
C LEU A 68 5.69 27.26 -15.68
N LYS A 69 4.87 27.56 -14.68
CA LYS A 69 3.68 28.40 -14.85
C LYS A 69 4.02 29.83 -15.24
N SER A 70 3.04 30.55 -15.79
CA SER A 70 3.17 31.95 -16.17
C SER A 70 3.54 32.90 -15.02
N ASN A 71 3.32 32.49 -13.76
CA ASN A 71 3.78 33.24 -12.58
C ASN A 71 5.28 33.14 -12.31
N GLY A 72 6.01 32.31 -13.07
CA GLY A 72 7.47 32.20 -13.03
C GLY A 72 8.03 31.49 -11.79
N VAL A 73 7.18 30.89 -10.96
CA VAL A 73 7.61 30.21 -9.71
C VAL A 73 7.03 28.80 -9.60
N ASP A 74 5.74 28.63 -9.91
CA ASP A 74 5.09 27.33 -9.75
C ASP A 74 5.46 26.38 -10.88
N VAL A 75 5.69 25.12 -10.55
CA VAL A 75 5.99 24.05 -11.49
C VAL A 75 4.91 22.98 -11.40
N ILE A 76 4.45 22.48 -12.55
CA ILE A 76 3.46 21.41 -12.63
C ILE A 76 3.98 20.22 -13.43
N PRO A 77 3.61 18.98 -13.06
CA PRO A 77 3.91 17.81 -13.87
C PRO A 77 3.11 17.86 -15.18
N ILE A 78 3.74 17.49 -16.29
CA ILE A 78 3.10 17.35 -17.61
C ILE A 78 2.99 15.87 -17.94
N THR A 79 1.76 15.38 -17.97
CA THR A 79 1.45 13.95 -18.17
C THR A 79 0.71 13.65 -19.47
N THR A 80 0.31 14.68 -20.21
CA THR A 80 -0.44 14.57 -21.48
C THR A 80 -0.02 15.68 -22.43
N ASN A 81 -0.39 15.56 -23.71
CA ASN A 81 -0.08 16.54 -24.77
C ASN A 81 1.42 16.76 -25.01
N THR A 82 2.24 15.77 -24.67
CA THR A 82 3.68 15.76 -24.95
C THR A 82 3.93 14.88 -26.17
N THR A 83 4.60 15.44 -27.18
CA THR A 83 5.16 14.64 -28.27
C THR A 83 6.60 14.29 -27.94
N TRP A 84 6.88 12.99 -27.87
CA TRP A 84 8.21 12.45 -27.57
C TRP A 84 8.90 11.96 -28.84
N SER A 85 10.18 12.27 -28.98
CA SER A 85 10.99 11.84 -30.12
C SER A 85 12.46 11.64 -29.74
N LEU A 86 13.18 10.90 -30.59
CA LEU A 86 14.62 10.69 -30.50
C LEU A 86 15.34 11.32 -31.70
N SER A 87 16.64 11.58 -31.54
CA SER A 87 17.54 11.95 -32.63
C SER A 87 17.48 10.94 -33.79
N ALA A 88 17.58 11.43 -35.02
CA ALA A 88 17.53 10.60 -36.22
C ALA A 88 18.59 9.48 -36.20
N GLY A 89 18.19 8.27 -36.61
CA GLY A 89 19.07 7.11 -36.65
C GLY A 89 19.23 6.38 -35.31
N ALA A 90 18.50 6.78 -34.26
CA ALA A 90 18.43 6.04 -33.00
C ALA A 90 17.91 4.62 -33.22
N ILE A 91 18.57 3.65 -32.60
CA ILE A 91 18.16 2.23 -32.56
C ILE A 91 17.15 2.03 -31.43
N SER A 92 17.34 2.74 -30.31
CA SER A 92 16.39 2.85 -29.21
C SER A 92 15.07 3.48 -29.66
N THR A 93 14.01 3.25 -28.88
CA THR A 93 12.67 3.81 -29.15
C THR A 93 12.15 4.54 -27.91
N ILE A 94 11.31 5.56 -28.10
CA ILE A 94 10.58 6.22 -27.01
C ILE A 94 9.08 6.20 -27.33
N ASP A 95 8.26 5.83 -26.35
CA ASP A 95 6.80 5.93 -26.49
C ASP A 95 6.29 7.33 -26.15
N GLN A 96 4.99 7.57 -26.38
CA GLN A 96 4.38 8.89 -26.11
C GLN A 96 4.08 9.15 -24.63
N ASN A 97 4.40 8.19 -23.74
CA ASN A 97 4.37 8.39 -22.29
C ASN A 97 5.76 8.77 -21.74
N GLY A 98 6.78 8.89 -22.60
CA GLY A 98 8.15 9.20 -22.19
C GLY A 98 8.98 7.98 -21.80
N ARG A 99 8.51 6.76 -22.07
CA ARG A 99 9.27 5.53 -21.78
C ARG A 99 10.28 5.25 -22.88
N LEU A 100 11.56 5.43 -22.56
CA LEU A 100 12.66 5.03 -23.42
C LEU A 100 12.91 3.51 -23.28
N SER A 101 12.97 2.80 -24.40
CA SER A 101 13.46 1.42 -24.49
C SER A 101 14.81 1.43 -25.21
N ALA A 102 15.87 1.12 -24.46
CA ALA A 102 17.24 1.13 -24.94
C ALA A 102 17.50 -0.04 -25.90
N GLY A 103 18.11 0.25 -27.04
CA GLY A 103 18.52 -0.75 -28.02
C GLY A 103 19.57 -1.74 -27.50
N ALA A 104 19.89 -2.76 -28.30
CA ALA A 104 20.87 -3.78 -27.95
C ALA A 104 22.34 -3.34 -28.16
N THR A 105 22.56 -2.12 -28.63
CA THR A 105 23.88 -1.58 -29.00
C THR A 105 24.09 -0.22 -28.38
N ALA A 106 25.33 0.08 -28.01
CA ALA A 106 25.70 1.40 -27.51
C ALA A 106 25.48 2.49 -28.57
N GLU A 107 24.94 3.63 -28.16
CA GLU A 107 24.65 4.77 -29.03
C GLU A 107 24.54 6.06 -28.20
N ASN A 108 24.67 7.22 -28.84
CA ASN A 108 24.35 8.51 -28.21
C ASN A 108 23.13 9.08 -28.91
N ILE A 109 22.08 9.36 -28.14
CA ILE A 109 20.81 9.88 -28.63
C ILE A 109 20.47 11.18 -27.93
N THR A 110 19.60 11.97 -28.55
CA THR A 110 18.95 13.11 -27.90
C THR A 110 17.47 12.80 -27.75
N ILE A 111 16.96 12.85 -26.53
CA ILE A 111 15.52 12.81 -26.27
C ILE A 111 14.98 14.22 -26.40
N THR A 112 13.90 14.38 -27.15
CA THR A 112 13.19 15.65 -27.32
C THR A 112 11.73 15.48 -26.92
N ALA A 113 11.28 16.31 -25.99
CA ALA A 113 9.90 16.46 -25.59
C ALA A 113 9.36 17.81 -26.09
N GLN A 114 8.20 17.80 -26.71
CA GLN A 114 7.52 18.99 -27.21
C GLN A 114 6.11 19.07 -26.62
N VAL A 115 5.76 20.23 -26.06
CA VAL A 115 4.40 20.55 -25.58
C VAL A 115 3.99 21.86 -26.23
N GLY A 116 3.13 21.76 -27.24
CA GLY A 116 2.85 22.89 -28.11
C GLY A 116 4.11 23.43 -28.78
N THR A 117 4.41 24.71 -28.60
CA THR A 117 5.63 25.35 -29.14
C THR A 117 6.85 25.23 -28.23
N LEU A 118 6.68 24.71 -27.01
CA LEU A 118 7.76 24.57 -26.03
C LEU A 118 8.51 23.25 -26.27
N VAL A 119 9.84 23.31 -26.28
CA VAL A 119 10.71 22.16 -26.55
C VAL A 119 11.78 22.05 -25.46
N ALA A 120 11.96 20.85 -24.93
CA ALA A 120 13.08 20.49 -24.08
C ALA A 120 13.79 19.28 -24.67
N SER A 121 15.13 19.27 -24.58
CA SER A 121 15.95 18.16 -25.04
C SER A 121 17.01 17.80 -24.02
N THR A 122 17.32 16.52 -23.89
CA THR A 122 18.42 16.02 -23.05
C THR A 122 19.24 14.96 -23.81
N PRO A 123 20.58 15.04 -23.79
CA PRO A 123 21.43 14.01 -24.35
C PRO A 123 21.44 12.77 -23.46
N VAL A 124 21.45 11.58 -24.07
CA VAL A 124 21.46 10.29 -23.39
C VAL A 124 22.45 9.36 -24.10
N ARG A 125 23.33 8.72 -23.33
CA ARG A 125 24.24 7.67 -23.78
C ARG A 125 23.63 6.30 -23.47
N ILE A 126 23.39 5.49 -24.49
CA ILE A 126 23.12 4.07 -24.33
C ILE A 126 24.46 3.35 -24.23
N SER A 127 24.70 2.64 -23.14
CA SER A 127 25.98 2.00 -22.82
C SER A 127 25.90 0.48 -22.83
N SER A 128 26.91 -0.17 -23.42
CA SER A 128 27.13 -1.61 -23.33
C SER A 128 27.98 -2.01 -22.12
N ALA A 129 28.43 -1.05 -21.30
CA ALA A 129 29.25 -1.33 -20.14
C ALA A 129 28.52 -2.24 -19.15
N LYS A 130 29.25 -3.21 -18.60
CA LYS A 130 28.72 -4.27 -17.74
C LYS A 130 28.90 -3.87 -16.28
N PHE A 131 27.86 -4.04 -15.49
CA PHE A 131 27.91 -3.79 -14.05
C PHE A 131 29.00 -4.62 -13.38
N ASN A 132 29.80 -3.98 -12.53
CA ASN A 132 30.83 -4.64 -11.74
C ASN A 132 30.44 -4.76 -10.27
N ARG A 133 30.23 -3.61 -9.63
CA ARG A 133 29.98 -3.49 -8.19
C ARG A 133 29.32 -2.16 -7.86
N VAL A 134 28.68 -2.10 -6.69
CA VAL A 134 28.28 -0.82 -6.10
C VAL A 134 29.52 -0.15 -5.50
N THR A 135 29.69 1.14 -5.75
CA THR A 135 30.83 1.91 -5.24
C THR A 135 30.42 3.03 -4.30
N GLN A 136 29.18 3.52 -4.38
CA GLN A 136 28.68 4.62 -3.56
C GLN A 136 27.17 4.49 -3.33
N LEU A 137 26.66 5.27 -2.38
CA LEU A 137 25.24 5.61 -2.26
C LEU A 137 25.07 7.07 -2.68
N ASN A 138 23.87 7.46 -3.10
CA ASN A 138 23.53 8.84 -3.47
C ASN A 138 23.77 9.86 -2.34
N ALA A 139 23.75 9.42 -1.09
CA ALA A 139 24.12 10.21 0.07
C ALA A 139 24.86 9.31 1.07
N THR A 140 25.96 9.80 1.62
CA THR A 140 26.71 9.15 2.71
C THR A 140 27.34 10.26 3.58
N PRO A 141 27.02 10.36 4.88
CA PRO A 141 26.09 9.50 5.63
C PRO A 141 24.62 9.84 5.33
N VAL A 142 23.77 8.83 5.41
CA VAL A 142 22.31 8.93 5.46
C VAL A 142 21.92 8.92 6.94
N SER A 143 21.27 10.00 7.39
CA SER A 143 20.66 10.05 8.71
C SER A 143 19.24 9.49 8.62
N VAL A 144 18.94 8.49 9.45
CA VAL A 144 17.61 7.88 9.55
C VAL A 144 17.22 7.85 11.01
N ASN A 145 16.05 8.41 11.34
CA ASN A 145 15.54 8.33 12.70
C ASN A 145 15.13 6.89 13.01
N MET A 146 15.33 6.47 14.26
CA MET A 146 14.85 5.19 14.76
C MET A 146 13.36 4.93 14.43
N CYS A 147 13.04 3.72 13.99
CA CYS A 147 11.73 3.30 13.45
C CYS A 147 11.22 4.13 12.26
N GLN A 148 12.14 4.62 11.45
CA GLN A 148 11.84 5.21 10.14
C GLN A 148 12.68 4.56 9.06
N THR A 149 12.36 4.92 7.83
CA THR A 149 13.08 4.52 6.63
C THR A 149 13.51 5.76 5.86
N GLN A 150 14.62 5.64 5.14
CA GLN A 150 15.10 6.63 4.19
C GLN A 150 15.51 5.92 2.91
N GLN A 151 15.06 6.46 1.77
CA GLN A 151 15.49 5.93 0.48
C GLN A 151 16.99 6.18 0.29
N ILE A 152 17.70 5.11 -0.08
CA ILE A 152 19.09 5.16 -0.52
C ILE A 152 19.14 4.70 -1.98
N LYS A 153 20.01 5.29 -2.78
CA LYS A 153 20.17 4.92 -4.19
C LYS A 153 21.60 4.45 -4.43
N PRO A 154 21.82 3.15 -4.69
CA PRO A 154 23.13 2.62 -4.98
C PRO A 154 23.65 3.15 -6.32
N ILE A 155 24.94 3.48 -6.35
CA ILE A 155 25.67 3.95 -7.52
C ILE A 155 26.68 2.86 -7.89
N GLY A 156 26.58 2.39 -9.13
CA GLY A 156 27.37 1.31 -9.70
C GLY A 156 28.58 1.78 -10.49
N GLU A 157 29.65 0.99 -10.41
CA GLU A 157 30.77 0.98 -11.33
C GLU A 157 30.47 0.01 -12.47
N TYR A 158 30.64 0.48 -13.70
CA TYR A 158 30.44 -0.31 -14.91
C TYR A 158 31.77 -0.37 -15.68
N ILE A 159 32.06 -1.53 -16.25
CA ILE A 159 33.28 -1.77 -17.02
C ILE A 159 32.90 -2.00 -18.49
N GLU A 160 33.55 -1.28 -19.40
CA GLU A 160 33.30 -1.39 -20.84
C GLU A 160 33.71 -2.77 -21.37
N ASP A 161 33.36 -3.06 -22.63
CA ASP A 161 33.56 -4.38 -23.24
C ASP A 161 35.04 -4.80 -23.35
N ASP A 162 35.99 -3.88 -23.18
CA ASP A 162 37.41 -4.18 -23.11
C ASP A 162 37.84 -4.84 -21.78
N GLY A 163 36.94 -4.87 -20.78
CA GLY A 163 37.17 -5.50 -19.48
C GLY A 163 38.11 -4.72 -18.56
N ILE A 164 38.53 -3.51 -18.94
CA ILE A 164 39.55 -2.72 -18.23
C ILE A 164 39.06 -1.29 -18.00
N THR A 165 38.37 -0.70 -18.96
CA THR A 165 37.92 0.71 -18.90
C THR A 165 36.70 0.83 -18.00
N ILE A 166 36.82 1.64 -16.96
CA ILE A 166 35.72 1.99 -16.07
C ILE A 166 34.93 3.15 -16.68
N GLU A 167 33.63 2.97 -16.83
CA GLU A 167 32.71 4.03 -17.25
C GLU A 167 32.65 5.13 -16.20
N THR A 168 32.87 6.38 -16.62
CA THR A 168 32.85 7.56 -15.74
C THR A 168 31.90 8.64 -16.29
N PRO A 169 31.13 9.33 -15.42
CA PRO A 169 31.00 9.07 -13.98
C PRO A 169 30.24 7.77 -13.68
N ALA A 170 30.40 7.27 -12.46
CA ALA A 170 29.54 6.18 -11.96
C ALA A 170 28.06 6.63 -11.98
N ARG A 171 27.15 5.67 -12.16
CA ARG A 171 25.71 5.94 -12.37
C ARG A 171 24.84 5.03 -11.52
N ALA A 172 23.52 5.23 -11.56
CA ALA A 172 22.59 4.39 -10.80
C ALA A 172 22.77 2.91 -11.15
N VAL A 173 22.53 2.02 -10.19
CA VAL A 173 22.45 0.59 -10.48
C VAL A 173 21.19 0.32 -11.32
N ASP A 174 21.37 -0.40 -12.43
CA ASP A 174 20.28 -0.77 -13.33
C ASP A 174 19.16 -1.54 -12.59
N SER A 175 17.92 -1.37 -13.03
CA SER A 175 16.73 -2.04 -12.48
C SER A 175 16.81 -3.57 -12.53
N SER A 176 17.54 -4.12 -13.51
CA SER A 176 17.78 -5.56 -13.63
C SER A 176 18.70 -6.12 -12.55
N ILE A 177 19.49 -5.29 -11.88
CA ILE A 177 20.49 -5.70 -10.88
C ILE A 177 20.09 -5.27 -9.48
N ILE A 178 19.51 -4.08 -9.32
CA ILE A 178 19.26 -3.48 -8.00
C ILE A 178 18.47 -4.42 -7.06
N ASN A 179 17.47 -5.15 -7.57
CA ASN A 179 16.65 -6.09 -6.79
C ASN A 179 17.37 -7.40 -6.46
N THR A 180 18.59 -7.63 -6.97
CA THR A 180 19.42 -8.81 -6.71
C THR A 180 20.56 -8.53 -5.73
N ILE A 181 20.70 -7.28 -5.28
CA ILE A 181 21.72 -6.89 -4.31
C ILE A 181 21.37 -7.49 -2.95
N THR A 182 22.30 -8.24 -2.38
CA THR A 182 22.26 -8.64 -0.97
C THR A 182 22.95 -7.58 -0.13
N TRP A 183 22.27 -7.05 0.87
CA TRP A 183 22.83 -6.04 1.77
C TRP A 183 23.38 -6.69 3.04
N ILE A 184 24.62 -6.34 3.37
CA ILE A 184 25.29 -6.77 4.60
C ILE A 184 25.39 -5.56 5.52
N ILE A 185 24.91 -5.70 6.76
CA ILE A 185 24.89 -4.62 7.74
C ILE A 185 25.65 -5.06 8.99
N ARG A 186 26.60 -4.22 9.44
CA ARG A 186 27.41 -4.47 10.63
C ARG A 186 27.37 -3.29 11.59
N ASN A 187 27.53 -3.56 12.88
CA ASN A 187 27.75 -2.51 13.87
C ASN A 187 29.12 -1.87 13.62
N ALA A 188 29.18 -0.55 13.57
CA ALA A 188 30.42 0.17 13.24
C ALA A 188 31.51 -0.01 14.31
N GLU A 189 31.12 -0.23 15.56
CA GLU A 189 32.04 -0.35 16.70
C GLU A 189 32.78 -1.69 16.79
N ASP A 190 32.18 -2.78 16.35
CA ASP A 190 32.71 -4.14 16.57
C ASP A 190 32.62 -5.07 15.36
N ASN A 191 32.06 -4.61 14.23
CA ASN A 191 31.84 -5.37 13.01
C ASN A 191 30.97 -6.64 13.17
N SER A 192 30.24 -6.79 14.27
CA SER A 192 29.24 -7.84 14.41
C SER A 192 28.04 -7.58 13.48
N PRO A 193 27.28 -8.62 13.08
CA PRO A 193 26.01 -8.43 12.35
C PRO A 193 25.09 -7.48 13.13
N SER A 194 24.55 -6.48 12.42
CA SER A 194 23.73 -5.45 13.07
C SER A 194 22.24 -5.82 13.07
N GLN A 195 21.59 -5.63 14.21
CA GLN A 195 20.12 -5.60 14.32
C GLN A 195 19.57 -4.17 14.30
N ARG A 196 20.45 -3.17 14.16
CA ARG A 196 20.08 -1.75 14.23
C ARG A 196 19.40 -1.24 12.97
N ALA A 197 19.63 -1.90 11.85
CA ALA A 197 19.07 -1.50 10.58
C ALA A 197 18.78 -2.70 9.68
N LEU A 198 17.93 -2.45 8.70
CA LEU A 198 17.62 -3.36 7.60
C LEU A 198 17.66 -2.54 6.31
N VAL A 199 18.17 -3.13 5.22
CA VAL A 199 18.01 -2.55 3.89
C VAL A 199 17.07 -3.44 3.10
N VAL A 200 16.00 -2.84 2.59
CA VAL A 200 15.00 -3.53 1.77
C VAL A 200 15.03 -2.93 0.37
N THR A 201 15.08 -3.79 -0.65
CA THR A 201 14.94 -3.37 -2.05
C THR A 201 13.68 -4.00 -2.63
N THR A 202 12.71 -3.18 -3.01
CA THR A 202 11.47 -3.63 -3.67
C THR A 202 11.18 -2.73 -4.87
N ASN A 203 10.89 -3.31 -6.03
CA ASN A 203 10.53 -2.57 -7.25
C ASN A 203 11.54 -1.46 -7.61
N ASN A 204 12.84 -1.74 -7.52
CA ASN A 204 13.95 -0.78 -7.75
C ASN A 204 14.07 0.36 -6.74
N ILE A 205 13.31 0.33 -5.65
CA ILE A 205 13.43 1.27 -4.54
C ILE A 205 14.20 0.58 -3.43
N THR A 206 15.34 1.14 -3.04
CA THR A 206 16.12 0.66 -1.90
C THR A 206 15.94 1.61 -0.72
N GLU A 207 15.60 1.03 0.41
CA GLU A 207 15.27 1.75 1.64
C GLU A 207 16.14 1.26 2.79
N LEU A 208 16.79 2.20 3.48
CA LEU A 208 17.46 1.97 4.75
C LEU A 208 16.48 2.22 5.88
N GLN A 209 16.10 1.17 6.57
CA GLN A 209 15.26 1.19 7.75
C GLN A 209 16.12 1.18 9.01
N ALA A 210 15.90 2.14 9.91
CA ALA A 210 16.51 2.16 11.24
C ALA A 210 15.56 1.50 12.26
N LEU A 211 16.07 0.53 12.99
CA LEU A 211 15.39 -0.16 14.10
C LEU A 211 15.93 0.30 15.46
N GLU A 212 17.19 0.73 15.50
CA GLU A 212 17.89 1.20 16.69
C GLU A 212 18.79 2.37 16.35
N THR A 213 19.29 3.07 17.38
CA THR A 213 20.27 4.14 17.20
C THR A 213 21.70 3.60 17.16
N GLY A 214 22.61 4.38 16.58
CA GLY A 214 24.03 4.06 16.51
C GLY A 214 24.55 3.96 15.08
N ASP A 215 25.86 3.90 14.96
CA ASP A 215 26.52 3.83 13.66
C ASP A 215 26.49 2.40 13.11
N VAL A 216 26.28 2.29 11.80
CA VAL A 216 26.31 1.02 11.07
C VAL A 216 27.15 1.13 9.81
N ILE A 217 27.71 0.00 9.40
CA ILE A 217 28.40 -0.16 8.13
C ILE A 217 27.50 -0.98 7.21
N ILE A 218 27.21 -0.42 6.04
CA ILE A 218 26.45 -1.11 4.97
C ILE A 218 27.41 -1.50 3.86
N GLN A 219 27.27 -2.73 3.35
CA GLN A 219 27.90 -3.18 2.12
C GLN A 219 26.87 -3.79 1.18
N ALA A 220 27.04 -3.54 -0.11
CA ALA A 220 26.26 -4.16 -1.17
C ALA A 220 27.05 -5.34 -1.74
N GLN A 221 26.44 -6.52 -1.72
CA GLN A 221 26.96 -7.72 -2.36
C GLN A 221 26.12 -8.01 -3.61
N ALA A 222 26.73 -8.02 -4.78
CA ALA A 222 26.05 -8.18 -6.05
C ALA A 222 26.86 -9.01 -7.05
N LEU A 223 26.18 -9.53 -8.07
CA LEU A 223 26.81 -10.30 -9.14
C LEU A 223 27.45 -9.37 -10.18
N SER A 224 28.76 -9.48 -10.37
CA SER A 224 29.48 -8.78 -11.43
C SER A 224 29.21 -9.44 -12.78
N LEU A 225 28.81 -8.64 -13.77
CA LEU A 225 28.47 -9.10 -15.12
C LEU A 225 29.68 -9.16 -16.07
N ILE A 226 30.87 -8.79 -15.62
CA ILE A 226 32.09 -8.77 -16.45
C ILE A 226 32.51 -10.19 -16.85
N ASN A 227 32.51 -11.12 -15.89
CA ASN A 227 32.99 -12.50 -16.08
C ASN A 227 31.82 -13.48 -16.17
N SER A 228 30.98 -13.34 -17.21
CA SER A 228 29.81 -14.20 -17.46
C SER A 228 28.77 -14.26 -16.32
N GLY A 229 28.77 -13.30 -15.39
CA GLY A 229 27.81 -13.26 -14.29
C GLY A 229 28.01 -14.37 -13.26
N THR A 230 29.24 -14.76 -12.92
CA THR A 230 29.48 -15.81 -11.90
C THR A 230 30.24 -15.33 -10.67
N VAL A 231 30.72 -14.08 -10.67
CA VAL A 231 31.54 -13.55 -9.59
C VAL A 231 30.72 -12.60 -8.73
N VAL A 232 30.56 -12.94 -7.45
CA VAL A 232 29.92 -12.07 -6.46
C VAL A 232 30.97 -11.10 -5.93
N VAL A 233 30.68 -9.81 -6.00
CA VAL A 233 31.55 -8.72 -5.53
C VAL A 233 30.85 -7.96 -4.43
N THR A 234 31.59 -7.66 -3.36
CA THR A 234 31.12 -6.82 -2.25
C THR A 234 31.71 -5.43 -2.40
N SER A 235 30.89 -4.40 -2.17
CA SER A 235 31.31 -3.00 -2.17
C SER A 235 32.28 -2.68 -1.03
N ASP A 236 32.87 -1.50 -1.10
CA ASP A 236 33.52 -0.88 0.06
C ASP A 236 32.47 -0.53 1.15
N ASP A 237 32.96 -0.15 2.33
CA ASP A 237 32.12 0.18 3.49
C ASP A 237 31.39 1.52 3.33
N PHE A 238 30.06 1.49 3.44
CA PHE A 238 29.22 2.68 3.50
C PHE A 238 28.83 2.96 4.95
N ASN A 239 29.56 3.86 5.62
CA ASN A 239 29.29 4.26 7.00
C ASN A 239 28.01 5.12 7.09
N GLN A 240 27.07 4.72 7.95
CA GLN A 240 25.81 5.42 8.19
C GLN A 240 25.63 5.70 9.69
N THR A 241 24.83 6.72 9.99
CA THR A 241 24.47 7.10 11.36
C THR A 241 22.97 7.03 11.53
N LEU A 242 22.52 6.27 12.53
CA LEU A 242 21.10 6.13 12.86
C LEU A 242 20.76 7.02 14.06
N ASP A 243 19.90 8.00 13.82
CA ASP A 243 19.67 9.14 14.71
C ASP A 243 18.54 8.92 15.72
N HIS A 244 18.59 9.72 16.78
CA HIS A 244 17.62 9.73 17.87
C HIS A 244 16.79 11.02 17.86
N ASN A 245 15.65 11.01 17.18
CA ASN A 245 14.64 12.06 17.26
C ASN A 245 13.25 11.55 17.67
N LEU A 246 13.16 10.29 18.11
CA LEU A 246 11.92 9.68 18.61
C LEU A 246 11.80 9.99 20.10
N ASN A 247 10.73 10.68 20.49
CA ASN A 247 10.45 11.08 21.88
C ASN A 247 9.66 10.02 22.64
N SER A 248 8.68 9.40 21.98
CA SER A 248 7.80 8.40 22.59
C SER A 248 7.14 7.51 21.53
N ILE A 249 6.65 6.36 21.99
CA ILE A 249 5.82 5.45 21.19
C ILE A 249 4.52 5.21 21.96
N LYS A 250 3.45 4.99 21.21
CA LYS A 250 2.17 4.52 21.75
C LYS A 250 1.50 3.56 20.77
N VAL A 251 0.58 2.76 21.28
CA VAL A 251 -0.27 1.87 20.49
C VAL A 251 -1.65 2.51 20.34
N CYS A 252 -2.19 2.47 19.13
CA CYS A 252 -3.51 2.99 18.77
C CYS A 252 -4.28 1.97 17.95
N LEU A 253 -5.60 2.18 17.80
CA LEU A 253 -6.39 1.42 16.84
C LEU A 253 -6.05 1.90 15.44
N GLU A 254 -6.06 1.00 14.45
CA GLU A 254 -5.86 1.40 13.06
C GLU A 254 -6.92 2.40 12.59
N SER A 255 -8.15 2.27 13.10
CA SER A 255 -9.27 3.17 12.79
C SER A 255 -9.12 4.60 13.34
N ASP A 256 -8.10 4.87 14.15
CA ASP A 256 -7.89 6.20 14.75
C ASP A 256 -7.38 7.21 13.71
N THR A 257 -8.14 8.28 13.48
CA THR A 257 -7.77 9.32 12.50
C THR A 257 -6.84 10.40 13.08
N ASP A 258 -6.88 10.63 14.40
CA ASP A 258 -6.00 11.59 15.08
C ASP A 258 -4.88 10.88 15.85
N LEU A 259 -3.74 10.75 15.17
CA LEU A 259 -2.56 10.11 15.74
C LEU A 259 -1.97 10.86 16.94
N ALA A 260 -2.29 12.14 17.16
CA ALA A 260 -1.77 12.88 18.32
C ALA A 260 -2.45 12.47 19.62
N THR A 261 -3.76 12.19 19.59
CA THR A 261 -4.56 11.91 20.78
C THR A 261 -4.93 10.44 20.95
N CYS A 262 -4.72 9.60 19.94
CA CYS A 262 -5.04 8.18 20.01
C CYS A 262 -4.36 7.46 21.18
N THR A 263 -5.07 6.50 21.78
CA THR A 263 -4.59 5.65 22.87
C THR A 263 -5.35 4.33 22.87
N LEU A 264 -4.66 3.21 23.06
CA LEU A 264 -5.29 1.90 23.28
C LEU A 264 -5.55 1.69 24.79
N ALA A 265 -6.72 2.10 25.27
CA ALA A 265 -7.12 1.95 26.67
C ALA A 265 -8.34 1.03 26.80
N ASN A 266 -8.21 -0.04 27.60
CA ASN A 266 -9.29 -0.97 27.97
C ASN A 266 -10.09 -1.49 26.77
N THR A 267 -9.38 -2.07 25.79
CA THR A 267 -10.02 -2.60 24.59
C THR A 267 -10.43 -4.05 24.79
N ASP A 268 -11.73 -4.31 24.60
CA ASP A 268 -12.29 -5.64 24.60
C ASP A 268 -12.25 -6.22 23.17
N LEU A 269 -11.64 -7.39 23.03
CA LEU A 269 -11.54 -8.17 21.80
C LEU A 269 -12.41 -9.42 21.95
N PRO A 270 -13.52 -9.56 21.20
CA PRO A 270 -14.28 -10.79 21.18
C PRO A 270 -13.40 -11.97 20.74
N GLN A 271 -13.57 -13.13 21.38
CA GLN A 271 -12.88 -14.34 20.97
C GLN A 271 -13.14 -14.66 19.49
N ASN A 272 -12.09 -15.12 18.81
CA ASN A 272 -12.01 -15.41 17.37
C ASN A 272 -12.33 -14.20 16.49
N ASN A 273 -12.23 -12.99 17.05
CA ASN A 273 -12.25 -11.76 16.29
C ASN A 273 -10.84 -11.19 16.17
N VAL A 274 -10.68 -10.27 15.23
CA VAL A 274 -9.44 -9.54 14.97
C VAL A 274 -9.63 -8.07 15.34
N ILE A 275 -8.63 -7.49 15.96
CA ILE A 275 -8.47 -6.04 16.08
C ILE A 275 -7.16 -5.62 15.42
N SER A 276 -7.22 -4.53 14.66
CA SER A 276 -6.07 -3.99 13.95
C SER A 276 -5.49 -2.81 14.71
N LEU A 277 -4.20 -2.89 14.99
CA LEU A 277 -3.45 -1.94 15.80
C LEU A 277 -2.35 -1.28 14.98
N ILE A 278 -1.97 -0.07 15.39
CA ILE A 278 -0.81 0.63 14.87
C ILE A 278 0.10 1.12 16.00
N ALA A 279 1.40 1.14 15.74
CA ALA A 279 2.37 1.88 16.56
C ALA A 279 2.52 3.29 16.01
N VAL A 280 2.46 4.28 16.90
CA VAL A 280 2.64 5.68 16.57
C VAL A 280 3.86 6.20 17.29
N GLY A 281 4.83 6.70 16.52
CA GLY A 281 6.01 7.38 17.03
C GLY A 281 5.78 8.89 17.07
N ASN A 282 6.14 9.52 18.20
CA ASN A 282 6.22 10.96 18.32
C ASN A 282 7.66 11.41 18.09
N TYR A 283 7.89 12.22 17.05
CA TYR A 283 9.21 12.68 16.66
C TYR A 283 9.38 14.18 16.87
N GLN A 284 10.62 14.61 17.10
CA GLN A 284 11.00 16.02 17.04
C GLN A 284 11.54 16.37 15.64
N ALA A 285 10.98 17.42 15.03
CA ALA A 285 11.46 17.99 13.78
C ALA A 285 12.66 18.93 14.01
N GLY A 286 13.38 19.26 12.93
CA GLY A 286 14.56 20.14 13.00
C GLY A 286 14.26 21.58 13.46
N ASP A 287 13.01 22.02 13.37
CA ASP A 287 12.54 23.31 13.91
C ASP A 287 12.14 23.23 15.40
N GLY A 288 12.26 22.06 16.02
CA GLY A 288 11.90 21.77 17.40
C GLY A 288 10.43 21.37 17.62
N SER A 289 9.59 21.46 16.59
CA SER A 289 8.18 21.02 16.67
C SER A 289 8.07 19.49 16.79
N SER A 290 6.91 18.99 17.23
CA SER A 290 6.65 17.55 17.31
C SER A 290 5.62 17.11 16.28
N PHE A 291 5.81 15.93 15.72
CA PHE A 291 4.85 15.30 14.81
C PHE A 291 4.69 13.82 15.11
N ASN A 292 3.54 13.25 14.77
CA ASN A 292 3.23 11.84 14.97
C ASN A 292 3.22 11.11 13.63
N ARG A 293 3.73 9.88 13.62
CA ARG A 293 3.80 9.05 12.41
C ARG A 293 3.46 7.60 12.75
N ASN A 294 2.72 6.93 11.87
CA ASN A 294 2.58 5.47 11.93
C ASN A 294 3.94 4.84 11.63
N ILE A 295 4.43 4.03 12.57
CA ILE A 295 5.72 3.34 12.52
C ILE A 295 5.57 1.82 12.61
N THR A 296 4.35 1.30 12.45
CA THR A 296 4.03 -0.13 12.62
C THR A 296 4.92 -1.05 11.81
N ALA A 297 5.16 -0.69 10.54
CA ALA A 297 6.02 -1.46 9.64
C ALA A 297 7.48 -1.53 10.12
N TYR A 298 7.89 -0.58 10.96
CA TYR A 298 9.27 -0.33 11.36
C TYR A 298 9.55 -0.58 12.84
N SER A 299 8.52 -0.87 13.64
CA SER A 299 8.65 -1.22 15.04
C SER A 299 8.73 -2.73 15.24
N LYS A 300 9.21 -3.13 16.41
CA LYS A 300 9.25 -4.53 16.85
C LYS A 300 8.02 -4.79 17.70
N TRP A 301 7.32 -5.91 17.48
CA TRP A 301 6.09 -6.30 18.17
C TRP A 301 6.21 -7.63 18.89
N GLY A 302 5.47 -7.77 19.99
CA GLY A 302 5.45 -8.99 20.80
C GLY A 302 4.19 -9.11 21.65
N SER A 303 3.92 -10.33 22.13
CA SER A 303 2.81 -10.64 23.03
C SER A 303 3.29 -11.48 24.20
N ASP A 304 2.76 -11.24 25.40
CA ASP A 304 3.13 -12.00 26.60
C ASP A 304 2.53 -13.42 26.67
N ASN A 305 1.50 -13.70 25.88
CA ASN A 305 0.87 -15.01 25.85
C ASN A 305 0.21 -15.33 24.49
N THR A 306 0.93 -16.06 23.65
CA THR A 306 0.47 -16.48 22.31
C THR A 306 -0.68 -17.50 22.34
N SER A 307 -0.93 -18.15 23.48
CA SER A 307 -2.11 -19.00 23.66
C SER A 307 -3.38 -18.19 23.88
N ASN A 308 -3.26 -16.99 24.46
CA ASN A 308 -4.40 -16.10 24.66
C ASN A 308 -4.74 -15.36 23.37
N ALA A 309 -3.75 -14.80 22.66
CA ALA A 309 -3.94 -14.14 21.38
C ALA A 309 -2.79 -14.42 20.42
N SER A 310 -3.07 -14.45 19.12
CA SER A 310 -2.03 -14.44 18.07
C SER A 310 -1.91 -13.05 17.48
N ILE A 311 -0.68 -12.67 17.12
CA ILE A 311 -0.37 -11.40 16.48
C ILE A 311 0.30 -11.65 15.13
N ALA A 312 -0.04 -10.84 14.13
CA ALA A 312 0.58 -10.88 12.81
C ALA A 312 0.57 -9.49 12.18
N LEU A 313 1.62 -9.14 11.44
CA LEU A 313 1.56 -7.97 10.57
C LEU A 313 0.64 -8.27 9.38
N SER A 314 -0.15 -7.27 9.01
CA SER A 314 -0.87 -7.23 7.73
C SER A 314 0.08 -7.39 6.55
N ALA A 315 -0.46 -7.79 5.39
CA ALA A 315 0.33 -8.04 4.18
C ALA A 315 1.06 -6.78 3.67
N ASP A 316 0.49 -5.59 3.85
CA ASP A 316 1.11 -4.29 3.53
C ASP A 316 1.93 -3.71 4.70
N ARG A 317 1.93 -4.41 5.84
CA ARG A 317 2.62 -4.10 7.09
C ARG A 317 2.23 -2.75 7.70
N GLN A 318 1.09 -2.18 7.33
CA GLN A 318 0.63 -0.90 7.88
C GLN A 318 -0.03 -1.04 9.25
N GLN A 319 -0.49 -2.25 9.58
CA GLN A 319 -1.14 -2.60 10.84
C GLN A 319 -0.66 -3.96 11.40
N LEU A 320 -0.82 -4.14 12.70
CA LEU A 320 -0.71 -5.40 13.42
C LEU A 320 -2.12 -5.93 13.73
N ASP A 321 -2.44 -7.10 13.21
CA ASP A 321 -3.67 -7.81 13.51
C ASP A 321 -3.50 -8.69 14.75
N VAL A 322 -4.35 -8.47 15.75
CA VAL A 322 -4.41 -9.25 16.99
C VAL A 322 -5.68 -10.08 16.99
N THR A 323 -5.55 -11.39 17.03
CA THR A 323 -6.68 -12.33 17.08
C THR A 323 -6.82 -12.91 18.49
N GLY A 324 -8.00 -12.78 19.09
CA GLY A 324 -8.25 -13.31 20.43
C GLY A 324 -8.57 -14.80 20.39
N ASN A 325 -7.76 -15.65 21.01
CA ASN A 325 -7.92 -17.12 20.94
C ASN A 325 -8.68 -17.68 22.16
N LEU A 326 -8.41 -17.16 23.37
CA LEU A 326 -8.97 -17.69 24.62
C LEU A 326 -9.80 -16.62 25.36
N PRO A 327 -11.10 -16.86 25.63
CA PRO A 327 -11.97 -15.84 26.21
C PRO A 327 -11.78 -15.71 27.72
N ASN A 328 -12.19 -14.57 28.27
CA ASN A 328 -12.04 -14.15 29.66
C ASN A 328 -10.56 -14.16 30.10
N THR A 329 -9.68 -13.77 29.18
CA THR A 329 -8.26 -13.61 29.45
C THR A 329 -7.81 -12.20 29.09
N THR A 330 -6.59 -11.86 29.48
CA THR A 330 -5.93 -10.63 29.05
C THR A 330 -4.63 -11.01 28.37
N VAL A 331 -4.27 -10.28 27.33
CA VAL A 331 -2.97 -10.34 26.67
C VAL A 331 -2.36 -8.95 26.67
N ASN A 332 -1.07 -8.85 26.92
CA ASN A 332 -0.33 -7.61 26.76
C ASN A 332 0.35 -7.60 25.40
N ILE A 333 0.07 -6.57 24.61
CA ILE A 333 0.72 -6.31 23.34
C ILE A 333 1.77 -5.23 23.56
N SER A 334 3.00 -5.57 23.24
CA SER A 334 4.17 -4.70 23.39
C SER A 334 4.72 -4.32 22.02
N THR A 335 5.14 -3.06 21.90
CA THR A 335 5.90 -2.57 20.74
C THR A 335 7.11 -1.79 21.22
N ALA A 336 8.22 -1.87 20.49
CA ALA A 336 9.41 -1.06 20.77
C ALA A 336 10.14 -0.58 19.52
N CYS A 337 10.91 0.47 19.73
CA CYS A 337 11.94 0.97 18.84
C CYS A 337 13.22 1.12 19.64
N GLY A 338 14.33 0.60 19.11
CA GLY A 338 15.60 0.53 19.83
C GLY A 338 16.00 -0.89 20.18
N ASN A 339 17.09 -0.99 20.93
CA ASN A 339 17.64 -2.27 21.36
C ASN A 339 16.74 -2.90 22.43
N ILE A 340 16.33 -4.12 22.15
CA ILE A 340 15.42 -4.89 22.99
C ILE A 340 16.18 -6.04 23.67
N GLU A 341 15.61 -6.61 24.73
CA GLU A 341 16.23 -7.76 25.42
C GLU A 341 16.11 -9.05 24.61
N GLN A 342 15.05 -9.15 23.80
CA GLN A 342 14.76 -10.34 23.01
C GLN A 342 15.71 -10.41 21.80
N THR A 343 16.15 -11.62 21.47
CA THR A 343 16.97 -11.84 20.27
C THR A 343 16.10 -11.76 19.03
N VAL A 344 16.50 -10.93 18.06
CA VAL A 344 15.88 -10.87 16.72
C VAL A 344 16.74 -11.70 15.76
N SER A 345 16.13 -12.63 15.02
CA SER A 345 16.81 -13.37 13.96
C SER A 345 16.68 -12.67 12.61
N ASP A 346 17.53 -13.02 11.65
CA ASP A 346 17.45 -12.49 10.27
C ASP A 346 16.08 -12.78 9.62
N ASN A 347 15.47 -13.93 9.97
CA ASN A 347 14.15 -14.29 9.48
C ASN A 347 13.06 -13.34 10.02
N ASP A 348 13.18 -12.91 11.28
CA ASP A 348 12.26 -11.94 11.88
C ASP A 348 12.41 -10.56 11.23
N LEU A 349 13.64 -10.13 10.94
CA LEU A 349 13.88 -8.87 10.22
C LEU A 349 13.27 -8.90 8.81
N SER A 350 13.45 -10.00 8.07
CA SER A 350 12.99 -10.12 6.69
C SER A 350 11.47 -10.10 6.53
N ASN A 351 10.73 -10.65 7.51
CA ASN A 351 9.26 -10.73 7.46
C ASN A 351 8.56 -9.63 8.26
N GLY A 352 9.34 -8.76 8.92
CA GLY A 352 8.84 -7.81 9.91
C GLY A 352 8.90 -8.39 11.32
N VAL A 353 9.30 -7.56 12.28
CA VAL A 353 9.71 -8.03 13.61
C VAL A 353 8.48 -8.26 14.48
N VAL A 354 7.96 -9.50 14.43
CA VAL A 354 6.92 -10.00 15.33
C VAL A 354 7.49 -11.18 16.10
N LEU A 355 7.63 -11.02 17.40
CA LEU A 355 8.20 -12.02 18.30
C LEU A 355 7.11 -12.79 19.04
N GLY A 356 7.41 -14.04 19.40
CA GLY A 356 6.51 -14.89 20.18
C GLY A 356 6.45 -14.55 21.67
N GLU A 357 7.22 -13.55 22.11
CA GLU A 357 7.34 -13.10 23.51
C GLU A 357 7.09 -11.59 23.58
N ALA A 358 6.75 -11.09 24.76
CA ALA A 358 6.63 -9.65 25.00
C ALA A 358 8.00 -8.96 24.85
N ILE A 359 7.98 -7.76 24.30
CA ILE A 359 9.15 -6.94 24.07
C ILE A 359 9.43 -6.05 25.26
N THR A 360 10.70 -6.01 25.65
CA THR A 360 11.23 -5.13 26.68
C THR A 360 12.50 -4.46 26.18
N CYS A 361 12.69 -3.20 26.56
CA CYS A 361 13.93 -2.50 26.29
C CYS A 361 15.08 -3.09 27.10
N ALA A 362 16.26 -3.21 26.47
CA ALA A 362 17.45 -3.69 27.14
C ALA A 362 17.76 -2.86 28.40
N THR A 363 18.03 -3.55 29.51
CA THR A 363 18.36 -2.91 30.79
C THR A 363 19.46 -1.84 30.62
N GLY A 364 19.17 -0.61 31.03
CA GLY A 364 20.10 0.52 30.96
C GLY A 364 20.14 1.23 29.60
N ASN A 365 19.33 0.82 28.62
CA ASN A 365 19.29 1.49 27.33
C ASN A 365 18.29 2.65 27.30
N THR A 366 18.81 3.88 27.34
CA THR A 366 18.02 5.12 27.21
C THR A 366 17.51 5.38 25.81
N ASN A 367 18.06 4.70 24.79
CA ASN A 367 17.72 4.88 23.39
C ASN A 367 16.61 3.93 22.92
N CYS A 368 16.12 3.06 23.80
CA CYS A 368 14.97 2.22 23.51
C CYS A 368 13.70 2.85 24.09
N LEU A 369 12.68 2.95 23.25
CA LEU A 369 11.34 3.39 23.62
C LEU A 369 10.39 2.23 23.39
N PHE A 370 9.43 2.05 24.29
CA PHE A 370 8.45 0.99 24.18
C PHE A 370 7.08 1.44 24.68
N ALA A 371 6.05 0.75 24.20
CA ALA A 371 4.69 0.84 24.71
C ALA A 371 4.19 -0.57 24.99
N ASN A 372 3.38 -0.70 26.04
CA ASN A 372 2.77 -1.96 26.43
C ASN A 372 1.31 -1.73 26.81
N ASN A 373 0.40 -2.42 26.14
CA ASN A 373 -1.03 -2.19 26.26
C ASN A 373 -1.76 -3.52 26.45
N ALA A 374 -2.63 -3.56 27.45
CA ALA A 374 -3.46 -4.73 27.73
C ALA A 374 -4.71 -4.75 26.84
N ILE A 375 -5.03 -5.92 26.30
CA ILE A 375 -6.27 -6.20 25.57
C ILE A 375 -7.00 -7.31 26.33
N ASN A 376 -8.27 -7.05 26.66
CA ASN A 376 -9.12 -8.06 27.28
C ASN A 376 -9.76 -8.88 26.19
N ILE A 377 -9.64 -10.20 26.27
CA ILE A 377 -10.30 -11.11 25.35
C ILE A 377 -11.61 -11.53 26.02
N VAL A 378 -12.73 -11.10 25.47
CA VAL A 378 -14.05 -11.36 26.03
C VAL A 378 -14.71 -12.54 25.32
N ASN A 379 -15.67 -13.18 25.98
CA ASN A 379 -16.50 -14.20 25.33
C ASN A 379 -17.12 -13.62 24.05
N ASN A 380 -17.18 -14.44 23.01
CA ASN A 380 -18.01 -14.13 21.86
C ASN A 380 -19.49 -14.24 22.30
N THR A 381 -20.20 -13.13 22.35
CA THR A 381 -21.55 -13.05 22.90
C THR A 381 -22.57 -12.96 21.78
N LEU A 382 -23.72 -13.61 21.97
CA LEU A 382 -24.85 -13.51 21.05
C LEU A 382 -25.46 -12.10 21.13
N THR A 383 -25.33 -11.33 20.05
CA THR A 383 -25.81 -9.94 19.94
C THR A 383 -27.25 -9.85 19.48
N GLY A 384 -27.76 -10.87 18.78
CA GLY A 384 -29.16 -10.95 18.39
C GLY A 384 -29.49 -12.16 17.52
N LEU A 385 -30.75 -12.26 17.14
CA LEU A 385 -31.27 -13.26 16.21
C LEU A 385 -31.80 -12.57 14.96
N SER A 386 -31.46 -13.10 13.79
CA SER A 386 -32.10 -12.78 12.51
C SER A 386 -32.97 -13.95 12.11
N VAL A 387 -34.23 -13.69 11.79
CA VAL A 387 -35.20 -14.74 11.44
C VAL A 387 -35.81 -14.43 10.09
N THR A 388 -35.89 -15.42 9.23
CA THR A 388 -36.69 -15.36 8.01
C THR A 388 -37.85 -16.34 8.09
N ALA A 389 -38.98 -16.00 7.48
CA ALA A 389 -40.09 -16.91 7.25
C ALA A 389 -40.23 -17.15 5.75
N ASN A 390 -40.05 -18.39 5.28
CA ASN A 390 -40.07 -18.75 3.86
C ASN A 390 -39.18 -17.84 2.99
N GLY A 391 -38.01 -17.44 3.51
CA GLY A 391 -37.07 -16.56 2.82
C GLY A 391 -37.40 -15.06 2.87
N THR A 392 -38.43 -14.65 3.63
CA THR A 392 -38.72 -13.23 3.90
C THR A 392 -38.17 -12.84 5.26
N ASP A 393 -37.34 -11.80 5.31
CA ASP A 393 -36.80 -11.27 6.57
C ASP A 393 -37.93 -10.79 7.49
N LEU A 394 -37.83 -11.18 8.77
CA LEU A 394 -38.72 -10.71 9.82
C LEU A 394 -38.05 -9.59 10.61
N ILE A 395 -38.87 -8.69 11.11
CA ILE A 395 -38.47 -7.68 12.10
C ILE A 395 -39.09 -8.08 13.43
N ASP A 396 -38.28 -8.12 14.49
CA ASP A 396 -38.74 -8.53 15.81
C ASP A 396 -39.99 -7.75 16.23
N SER A 397 -40.99 -8.48 16.72
CA SER A 397 -42.26 -7.97 17.24
C SER A 397 -43.11 -7.18 16.23
N THR A 398 -42.73 -7.21 14.94
CA THR A 398 -43.45 -6.56 13.84
C THR A 398 -44.14 -7.62 12.99
N ALA A 399 -45.42 -7.40 12.67
CA ALA A 399 -46.21 -8.35 11.91
C ALA A 399 -45.80 -8.38 10.43
N LEU A 400 -45.43 -9.57 9.94
CA LEU A 400 -45.37 -9.87 8.51
C LEU A 400 -46.80 -10.14 8.01
N VAL A 401 -47.32 -9.27 7.15
CA VAL A 401 -48.64 -9.45 6.53
C VAL A 401 -48.48 -10.21 5.22
N LEU A 402 -48.98 -11.44 5.18
CA LEU A 402 -48.94 -12.27 3.99
C LEU A 402 -50.04 -11.85 3.01
N THR A 403 -49.72 -11.89 1.72
CA THR A 403 -50.68 -11.58 0.64
C THR A 403 -51.44 -12.80 0.14
N THR A 404 -50.98 -14.00 0.50
CA THR A 404 -51.59 -15.29 0.22
C THR A 404 -51.44 -16.19 1.43
N GLN A 405 -52.34 -17.17 1.60
CA GLN A 405 -52.21 -18.19 2.64
C GLN A 405 -51.27 -19.32 2.17
N PRO A 406 -50.03 -19.41 2.69
CA PRO A 406 -49.16 -20.53 2.35
C PRO A 406 -49.62 -21.80 3.06
N ASN A 407 -49.30 -22.98 2.52
CA ASN A 407 -49.58 -24.25 3.20
C ASN A 407 -48.69 -24.44 4.44
N GLN A 408 -47.48 -23.87 4.42
CA GLN A 408 -46.47 -24.03 5.45
C GLN A 408 -45.67 -22.74 5.62
N ILE A 409 -45.24 -22.49 6.85
CA ILE A 409 -44.25 -21.47 7.20
C ILE A 409 -43.06 -22.18 7.83
N ALA A 410 -41.87 -21.99 7.26
CA ALA A 410 -40.62 -22.45 7.81
C ALA A 410 -39.79 -21.24 8.26
N PHE A 411 -39.37 -21.24 9.51
CA PHE A 411 -38.42 -20.27 10.04
C PHE A 411 -36.99 -20.72 9.77
N VAL A 412 -36.15 -19.79 9.32
CA VAL A 412 -34.70 -19.95 9.33
C VAL A 412 -34.14 -18.96 10.34
N VAL A 413 -33.43 -19.46 11.35
CA VAL A 413 -32.92 -18.65 12.47
C VAL A 413 -31.41 -18.59 12.41
N THR A 414 -30.90 -17.37 12.35
CA THR A 414 -29.46 -17.09 12.34
C THR A 414 -29.08 -16.36 13.63
N ALA A 415 -28.16 -16.95 14.39
CA ALA A 415 -27.51 -16.30 15.53
C ALA A 415 -26.45 -15.32 15.04
N ASN A 416 -26.48 -14.09 15.55
CA ASN A 416 -25.46 -13.07 15.28
C ASN A 416 -24.61 -12.85 16.52
N PHE A 417 -23.29 -12.84 16.36
CA PHE A 417 -22.33 -12.77 17.45
C PHE A 417 -21.55 -11.45 17.48
N SER A 418 -20.93 -11.14 18.62
CA SER A 418 -20.18 -9.89 18.83
C SER A 418 -18.89 -9.79 18.01
N ASN A 419 -18.39 -10.91 17.48
CA ASN A 419 -17.32 -10.93 16.48
C ASN A 419 -17.80 -10.71 15.03
N ASN A 420 -19.04 -10.24 14.82
CA ASN A 420 -19.67 -10.06 13.51
C ASN A 420 -19.80 -11.33 12.67
N THR A 421 -19.66 -12.52 13.27
CA THR A 421 -20.00 -13.78 12.61
C THR A 421 -21.46 -14.11 12.86
N SER A 422 -22.02 -14.89 11.93
CA SER A 422 -23.39 -15.39 12.00
C SER A 422 -23.42 -16.89 11.77
N GLN A 423 -24.33 -17.58 12.44
CA GLN A 423 -24.48 -19.04 12.34
C GLN A 423 -25.95 -19.41 12.19
N ASP A 424 -26.27 -20.29 11.23
CA ASP A 424 -27.59 -20.93 11.15
C ASP A 424 -27.76 -21.88 12.34
N ILE A 425 -28.77 -21.59 13.16
CA ILE A 425 -29.12 -22.35 14.36
C ILE A 425 -30.55 -22.91 14.26
N THR A 426 -31.12 -22.99 13.06
CA THR A 426 -32.52 -23.38 12.83
C THR A 426 -32.87 -24.72 13.48
N ILE A 427 -31.94 -25.68 13.41
CA ILE A 427 -32.07 -27.03 13.96
C ILE A 427 -31.22 -27.27 15.22
N ASP A 428 -30.68 -26.20 15.83
CA ASP A 428 -29.86 -26.33 17.03
C ASP A 428 -30.71 -26.86 18.20
N PRO A 429 -30.28 -27.88 18.95
CA PRO A 429 -31.08 -28.44 20.04
C PRO A 429 -31.34 -27.47 21.20
N GLY A 430 -30.59 -26.36 21.29
CA GLY A 430 -30.77 -25.29 22.27
C GLY A 430 -31.77 -24.22 21.85
N ILE A 431 -32.28 -24.23 20.61
CA ILE A 431 -33.32 -23.31 20.18
C ILE A 431 -34.70 -23.81 20.60
N ASN A 432 -35.55 -22.90 21.09
CA ASN A 432 -36.91 -23.20 21.49
C ASN A 432 -37.88 -22.33 20.69
N TYR A 433 -38.75 -22.98 19.92
CA TYR A 433 -39.84 -22.35 19.18
C TYR A 433 -41.13 -22.49 19.98
N ASN A 434 -41.53 -21.42 20.65
CA ASN A 434 -42.72 -21.39 21.49
C ASN A 434 -43.88 -20.73 20.74
N ASN A 435 -44.71 -21.56 20.10
CA ASN A 435 -45.90 -21.09 19.40
C ASN A 435 -46.98 -20.65 20.40
N GLN A 436 -47.30 -19.35 20.37
CA GLN A 436 -48.32 -18.75 21.23
C GLN A 436 -49.75 -18.94 20.68
N ASP A 437 -49.89 -19.36 19.41
CA ASP A 437 -51.19 -19.55 18.75
C ASP A 437 -51.28 -20.89 18.00
N THR A 438 -52.02 -21.82 18.58
CA THR A 438 -52.25 -23.16 17.99
C THR A 438 -53.45 -23.22 17.04
N THR A 439 -54.17 -22.11 16.85
CA THR A 439 -55.37 -22.03 16.01
C THR A 439 -55.09 -21.58 14.59
N VAL A 440 -54.01 -20.81 14.37
CA VAL A 440 -53.55 -20.35 13.04
C VAL A 440 -52.41 -21.22 12.53
N LEU A 441 -51.46 -21.56 13.41
CA LEU A 441 -50.27 -22.36 13.10
C LEU A 441 -50.24 -23.64 13.93
N THR A 442 -49.98 -24.77 13.29
CA THR A 442 -49.74 -26.06 13.96
C THR A 442 -48.34 -26.55 13.66
N GLU A 443 -47.56 -26.86 14.68
CA GLU A 443 -46.17 -27.32 14.53
C GLU A 443 -46.10 -28.64 13.74
N VAL A 444 -45.11 -28.73 12.85
CA VAL A 444 -44.84 -29.96 12.09
C VAL A 444 -43.98 -30.90 12.94
N ALA A 445 -44.47 -32.11 13.17
CA ALA A 445 -43.78 -33.08 14.00
C ALA A 445 -42.37 -33.41 13.47
N ASN A 446 -41.37 -33.35 14.36
CA ASN A 446 -39.95 -33.59 14.07
C ASN A 446 -39.27 -32.57 13.14
N SER A 447 -39.90 -31.39 12.91
CA SER A 447 -39.31 -30.29 12.15
C SER A 447 -39.37 -28.98 12.97
N PRO A 448 -38.40 -28.73 13.85
CA PRO A 448 -38.34 -27.49 14.63
C PRO A 448 -38.38 -26.25 13.73
N GLY A 449 -39.23 -25.28 14.08
CA GLY A 449 -39.39 -24.04 13.30
C GLY A 449 -40.28 -24.16 12.06
N GLU A 450 -40.85 -25.33 11.79
CA GLU A 450 -41.82 -25.53 10.69
C GLU A 450 -43.26 -25.64 11.21
N TYR A 451 -44.17 -24.91 10.55
CA TYR A 451 -45.58 -24.82 10.92
C TYR A 451 -46.50 -25.00 9.72
N THR A 452 -47.52 -25.85 9.87
CA THR A 452 -48.66 -25.92 8.94
C THR A 452 -49.62 -24.78 9.23
N VAL A 453 -50.07 -24.08 8.18
CA VAL A 453 -51.07 -23.01 8.32
C VAL A 453 -52.47 -23.61 8.21
N VAL A 454 -53.25 -23.54 9.29
CA VAL A 454 -54.54 -24.24 9.40
C VAL A 454 -55.76 -23.31 9.35
N ALA A 455 -55.56 -22.01 9.60
CA ALA A 455 -56.59 -20.98 9.48
C ALA A 455 -55.97 -19.62 9.13
N ALA A 456 -56.82 -18.68 8.74
CA ALA A 456 -56.46 -17.27 8.62
C ALA A 456 -56.51 -16.57 10.00
N GLY A 457 -55.69 -15.56 10.20
CA GLY A 457 -55.58 -14.85 11.48
C GLY A 457 -54.18 -14.36 11.78
N ASN A 458 -53.97 -13.90 13.01
CA ASN A 458 -52.66 -13.48 13.51
C ASN A 458 -52.05 -14.63 14.31
N ALA A 459 -50.80 -14.96 14.05
CA ALA A 459 -50.02 -15.91 14.83
C ALA A 459 -48.78 -15.23 15.41
N GLU A 460 -48.33 -15.72 16.57
CA GLU A 460 -47.10 -15.29 17.22
C GLU A 460 -46.27 -16.51 17.62
N VAL A 461 -45.00 -16.54 17.22
CA VAL A 461 -44.04 -17.57 17.62
C VAL A 461 -42.85 -16.88 18.28
N GLN A 462 -42.58 -17.23 19.53
CA GLN A 462 -41.37 -16.78 20.23
C GLN A 462 -40.24 -17.75 19.94
N ILE A 463 -39.13 -17.22 19.42
CA ILE A 463 -37.93 -17.96 19.07
C ILE A 463 -36.88 -17.58 20.11
N ILE A 464 -36.52 -18.54 20.95
CA ILE A 464 -35.64 -18.33 22.09
C ILE A 464 -34.38 -19.15 21.87
N PHE A 465 -33.23 -18.48 21.90
CA PHE A 465 -31.93 -19.15 21.88
C PHE A 465 -31.03 -18.50 22.93
N GLN A 466 -30.58 -19.31 23.88
CA GLN A 466 -29.86 -18.83 25.06
C GLN A 466 -30.66 -17.75 25.81
N SER A 467 -30.12 -16.53 25.93
CA SER A 467 -30.78 -15.38 26.56
C SER A 467 -31.45 -14.42 25.58
N GLN A 468 -31.43 -14.69 24.27
CA GLN A 468 -32.07 -13.85 23.26
C GLN A 468 -33.46 -14.39 22.92
N VAL A 469 -34.40 -13.47 22.72
CA VAL A 469 -35.78 -13.76 22.33
C VAL A 469 -36.10 -12.93 21.09
N PHE A 470 -36.62 -13.59 20.05
CA PHE A 470 -37.16 -12.95 18.86
C PHE A 470 -38.64 -13.32 18.74
N THR A 471 -39.51 -12.34 18.54
CA THR A 471 -40.96 -12.57 18.42
C THR A 471 -41.39 -12.45 16.96
N ALA A 472 -41.63 -13.58 16.31
CA ALA A 472 -42.16 -13.63 14.95
C ALA A 472 -43.69 -13.44 14.96
N ARG A 473 -44.17 -12.36 14.37
CA ARG A 473 -45.62 -12.10 14.20
C ARG A 473 -46.00 -12.26 12.74
N ILE A 474 -47.04 -13.03 12.47
CA ILE A 474 -47.50 -13.33 11.11
C ILE A 474 -49.00 -13.11 11.02
N THR A 475 -49.44 -12.35 10.02
CA THR A 475 -50.84 -12.19 9.66
C THR A 475 -51.13 -12.98 8.39
N VAL A 476 -51.91 -14.05 8.53
CA VAL A 476 -52.36 -14.93 7.45
C VAL A 476 -53.71 -14.43 6.91
N PRO A 477 -53.85 -14.14 5.61
CA PRO A 477 -55.11 -13.70 5.01
C PRO A 477 -56.12 -14.84 4.90
N ASN A 478 -57.41 -14.48 4.82
CA ASN A 478 -58.54 -15.39 4.56
C ASN A 478 -58.50 -16.04 3.19
#